data_AF-A0A5E4JEF8-F1
#
_entry.id   AF-A0A5E4JEF8-F1
#
_cell.length_a   1.000
_cell.length_b   1.000
_cell.length_c   1.000
_cell.angle_alpha   90.00
_cell.angle_beta   90.00
_cell.angle_gamma   90.00
#
_symmetry.space_group_name_H-M   'P 1'
#
loop_
_entity.id
_entity.type
_entity.pdbx_description
1 polymer ?
#
loop_
_entity_poly.entity_id
_entity_poly.type
_entity_poly.pdbx_seq_one_letter_code
_entity_poly.pdbx_strand_id
1 'polypeptide(L)'
;MEYEIDYKKIAGSLKEVKAKNVLLQLPDGLKPDFKKVINNISQFYKCNLFIWGNSCFGACDLPVQSEKAGIDTIIHVGHEVFKKR
;
A
#
# COMPACT_ATOMS: atom_id res chain seq x y z
N MET A 1 -10.40 10.31 15.00
CA MET A 1 -9.26 9.39 15.16
C MET A 1 -8.21 9.84 14.18
N GLU A 2 -7.10 10.38 14.68
CA GLU A 2 -5.95 10.75 13.86
C GLU A 2 -5.14 9.48 13.56
N TYR A 3 -4.80 9.27 12.30
CA TYR A 3 -3.95 8.17 11.87
C TYR A 3 -2.69 8.77 11.24
N GLU A 4 -1.53 8.25 11.64
CA GLU A 4 -0.24 8.72 11.16
C GLU A 4 0.38 7.67 10.24
N ILE A 5 0.63 8.04 8.98
CA ILE A 5 1.31 7.20 8.00
C ILE A 5 2.77 7.62 7.94
N ASP A 6 3.68 6.72 8.29
CA ASP A 6 5.11 6.97 8.14
C ASP A 6 5.58 6.73 6.70
N TYR A 7 5.48 7.77 5.88
CA TYR A 7 5.87 7.72 4.46
C TYR A 7 7.37 7.49 4.25
N LYS A 8 8.22 7.92 5.18
CA LYS A 8 9.68 7.72 5.09
C LYS A 8 10.05 6.26 5.26
N LYS A 9 9.43 5.58 6.24
CA LYS A 9 9.60 4.14 6.46
C LYS A 9 9.11 3.35 5.26
N ILE A 10 7.93 3.70 4.73
CA ILE A 10 7.39 3.08 3.50
C ILE A 10 8.39 3.23 2.35
N ALA A 11 8.86 4.45 2.08
CA ALA A 11 9.82 4.70 1.01
C ALA A 11 11.15 3.96 1.21
N GLY A 12 11.63 3.85 2.46
CA GLY A 12 12.79 3.05 2.83
C GLY A 12 12.61 1.59 2.43
N SER A 13 11.51 0.96 2.85
CA SER A 13 11.19 -0.42 2.50
C SER A 13 11.05 -0.63 1.00
N LEU A 14 10.36 0.28 0.28
CA LEU A 14 10.23 0.22 -1.19
C LEU A 14 11.60 0.29 -1.88
N LYS A 15 12.53 1.10 -1.35
CA LYS A 15 13.88 1.24 -1.89
C LYS A 15 14.74 -0.01 -1.65
N GLU A 16 14.59 -0.65 -0.49
CA GLU A 16 15.28 -1.91 -0.17
C GLU A 16 14.88 -3.02 -1.15
N VAL A 17 13.58 -3.16 -1.42
CA VAL A 17 13.07 -4.17 -2.37
C VAL A 17 13.14 -3.72 -3.83
N LYS A 18 13.56 -2.47 -4.10
CA LYS A 18 13.60 -1.85 -5.43
C LYS A 18 12.27 -1.99 -6.19
N ALA A 19 11.15 -1.85 -5.49
CA ALA A 19 9.82 -2.08 -6.05
C ALA A 19 9.52 -1.08 -7.18
N LYS A 20 9.12 -1.57 -8.35
CA LYS A 20 8.72 -0.70 -9.48
C LYS A 20 7.22 -0.53 -9.53
N ASN A 21 6.47 -1.61 -9.32
CA ASN A 21 5.02 -1.64 -9.34
C ASN A 21 4.49 -1.91 -7.94
N VAL A 22 3.83 -0.92 -7.35
CA VAL A 22 3.38 -0.95 -5.96
C VAL A 22 1.87 -0.81 -5.92
N LEU A 23 1.18 -1.77 -5.31
CA LEU A 23 -0.26 -1.72 -5.13
C LEU A 23 -0.61 -1.15 -3.76
N LEU A 24 -1.37 -0.07 -3.73
CA LEU A 24 -1.86 0.57 -2.52
C LEU A 24 -3.27 0.07 -2.20
N GLN A 25 -3.42 -0.51 -1.02
CA GLN A 25 -4.68 -1.00 -0.49
C GLN A 25 -5.03 -0.21 0.78
N LEU A 26 -6.08 0.60 0.69
CA LEU A 26 -6.64 1.36 1.81
C LEU A 26 -7.98 0.75 2.24
N PRO A 27 -8.32 0.79 3.54
CA PRO A 27 -9.65 0.44 4.01
C PRO A 27 -10.66 1.47 3.50
N ASP A 28 -11.95 1.09 3.48
CA ASP A 28 -13.00 1.88 2.83
C ASP A 28 -13.06 3.34 3.33
N GLY A 29 -12.92 3.53 4.64
CA GLY A 29 -12.91 4.86 5.27
C GLY A 29 -11.70 5.74 4.91
N LEU A 30 -10.63 5.18 4.39
CA LEU A 30 -9.42 5.89 3.96
C LEU A 30 -9.29 6.01 2.43
N LYS A 31 -10.22 5.43 1.65
CA LYS A 31 -10.25 5.56 0.19
C LYS A 31 -10.22 7.02 -0.31
N PRO A 32 -10.94 8.00 0.26
CA PRO A 32 -10.83 9.38 -0.19
C PRO A 32 -9.41 9.97 -0.05
N ASP A 33 -8.58 9.43 0.85
CA ASP A 33 -7.19 9.85 1.05
C ASP A 33 -6.19 9.22 0.07
N PHE A 34 -6.63 8.36 -0.87
CA PHE A 34 -5.75 7.72 -1.87
C PHE A 34 -4.83 8.71 -2.57
N LYS A 35 -5.37 9.84 -3.04
CA LYS A 35 -4.57 10.88 -3.72
C LYS A 35 -3.50 11.47 -2.81
N LYS A 36 -3.82 11.70 -1.55
CA LYS A 36 -2.86 12.25 -0.57
C LYS A 36 -1.74 11.27 -0.31
N VAL A 37 -2.07 10.00 -0.08
CA VAL A 37 -1.08 8.93 0.16
C VAL A 37 -0.16 8.75 -1.05
N ILE A 38 -0.73 8.69 -2.26
CA ILE A 38 0.05 8.56 -3.50
C ILE A 38 1.01 9.74 -3.69
N ASN A 39 0.55 10.96 -3.44
CA ASN A 39 1.39 12.15 -3.59
C ASN A 39 2.56 12.12 -2.59
N ASN A 40 2.28 11.80 -1.32
CA ASN A 40 3.32 11.71 -0.30
C ASN A 40 4.34 10.61 -0.62
N ILE A 41 3.92 9.40 -1.00
CA ILE A 41 4.84 8.32 -1.38
C ILE A 41 5.68 8.74 -2.59
N SER A 42 5.06 9.34 -3.61
CA SER A 42 5.74 9.79 -4.83
C SER A 42 6.81 10.86 -4.58
N GLN A 43 6.66 11.66 -3.51
CA GLN A 43 7.68 12.64 -3.12
C GLN A 43 8.95 11.99 -2.57
N PHE A 44 8.86 10.80 -1.96
CA PHE A 44 10.00 10.10 -1.36
C PHE A 44 10.56 8.99 -2.24
N TYR A 45 9.73 8.38 -3.10
CA TYR A 45 10.13 7.25 -3.94
C TYR A 45 9.36 7.21 -5.26
N LYS A 46 10.10 7.13 -6.38
CA LYS A 46 9.53 7.09 -7.72
C LYS A 46 9.21 5.64 -8.11
N CYS A 47 7.92 5.31 -8.13
CA CYS A 47 7.40 4.01 -8.54
C CYS A 47 6.03 4.15 -9.22
N ASN A 48 5.57 3.09 -9.88
CA ASN A 48 4.21 2.99 -10.38
C ASN A 48 3.29 2.60 -9.23
N LEU A 49 2.36 3.47 -8.87
CA LEU A 49 1.38 3.23 -7.81
C LEU A 49 0.04 2.82 -8.41
N PHE A 50 -0.44 1.65 -8.02
CA PHE A 50 -1.73 1.10 -8.40
C PHE A 50 -2.70 1.20 -7.23
N ILE A 51 -3.97 1.44 -7.50
CA ILE A 51 -5.01 1.55 -6.47
C ILE A 51 -5.81 0.24 -6.44
N TRP A 52 -5.95 -0.36 -5.26
CA TRP A 52 -6.89 -1.46 -5.09
C TRP A 52 -8.33 -0.91 -5.07
N GLY A 53 -9.08 -1.16 -6.15
CA GLY A 53 -10.45 -0.65 -6.32
C GLY A 53 -11.54 -1.51 -5.65
N ASN A 54 -11.23 -2.73 -5.23
CA ASN A 54 -12.19 -3.61 -4.58
C ASN A 54 -12.36 -3.28 -3.09
N SER A 55 -13.40 -3.84 -2.48
CA SER A 55 -13.57 -3.79 -1.03
C SER A 55 -12.38 -4.46 -0.34
N CYS A 56 -11.90 -3.86 0.75
CA CYS A 56 -10.87 -4.41 1.61
C CYS A 56 -11.47 -4.55 3.00
N PHE A 57 -11.81 -5.78 3.40
CA PHE A 57 -12.50 -6.06 4.66
C PHE A 57 -11.55 -6.40 5.82
N GLY A 58 -10.24 -6.55 5.56
CA GLY A 58 -9.23 -6.81 6.59
C GLY A 58 -7.88 -7.28 6.04
N ALA A 59 -6.93 -7.54 6.93
CA ALA A 59 -5.58 -8.03 6.60
C ALA A 59 -5.54 -9.41 5.93
N CYS A 60 -6.64 -10.17 5.97
CA CYS A 60 -6.79 -11.43 5.24
C CYS A 60 -7.12 -11.23 3.75
N ASP A 61 -7.51 -10.02 3.34
CA ASP A 61 -7.89 -9.69 1.97
C ASP A 61 -6.69 -9.14 1.18
N LEU A 62 -5.56 -9.81 1.29
CA LEU A 62 -4.38 -9.47 0.50
C LEU A 62 -4.60 -9.94 -0.94
N PRO A 63 -4.46 -9.06 -1.94
CA PRO A 63 -4.66 -9.41 -3.34
C PRO A 63 -3.48 -10.22 -3.87
N VAL A 64 -3.29 -11.45 -3.38
CA VAL A 64 -2.19 -12.37 -3.76
C VAL A 64 -2.11 -12.67 -5.25
N GLN A 65 -3.18 -12.41 -6.01
CA GLN A 65 -3.18 -12.53 -7.47
C GLN A 65 -2.53 -11.33 -8.18
N SER A 66 -2.21 -10.25 -7.45
CA SER A 66 -1.60 -9.04 -8.01
C SER A 66 -0.19 -9.27 -8.55
N GLU A 67 0.53 -10.29 -8.05
CA GLU A 67 1.80 -10.71 -8.64
C GLU A 67 1.65 -11.10 -10.13
N LYS A 68 0.52 -11.72 -10.52
CA LYS A 68 0.23 -12.04 -11.93
C LYS A 68 -0.01 -10.81 -12.79
N ALA A 69 -0.35 -9.68 -12.16
CA ALA A 69 -0.46 -8.38 -12.82
C ALA A 69 0.87 -7.60 -12.82
N GLY A 70 1.97 -8.22 -12.36
CA GLY A 70 3.29 -7.60 -12.31
C GLY A 70 3.49 -6.62 -11.17
N ILE A 71 2.70 -6.70 -10.09
CA ILE A 71 2.91 -5.93 -8.86
C ILE A 71 4.08 -6.55 -8.08
N ASP A 72 5.09 -5.75 -7.76
CA ASP A 72 6.27 -6.15 -6.97
C ASP A 72 5.99 -6.12 -5.46
N THR A 73 5.11 -5.22 -5.00
CA THR A 73 4.86 -5.01 -3.58
C THR A 73 3.47 -4.44 -3.33
N ILE A 74 2.87 -4.82 -2.20
CA ILE A 74 1.58 -4.30 -1.75
C ILE A 74 1.81 -3.48 -0.48
N ILE A 75 1.33 -2.24 -0.48
CA ILE A 75 1.22 -1.39 0.71
C ILE A 75 -0.20 -1.53 1.23
N HIS A 76 -0.34 -2.23 2.33
CA HIS A 76 -1.61 -2.40 3.03
C HIS A 76 -1.65 -1.49 4.24
N VAL A 77 -2.57 -0.52 4.24
CA VAL A 77 -2.67 0.51 5.28
C VAL A 77 -3.83 0.19 6.23
N GLY A 78 -3.70 0.57 7.50
CA GLY A 78 -4.81 0.50 8.47
C GLY A 78 -5.03 -0.86 9.15
N HIS A 79 -4.20 -1.87 8.86
CA HIS A 79 -4.24 -3.14 9.57
C HIS A 79 -2.85 -3.55 10.05
N GLU A 80 -2.77 -4.17 11.24
CA GLU A 80 -1.55 -4.83 11.68
C GLU A 80 -1.23 -6.04 10.80
N VAL A 81 0.05 -6.35 10.67
CA VAL A 81 0.53 -7.49 9.87
C VAL A 81 -0.12 -8.77 10.39
N PHE A 82 -0.90 -9.43 9.52
CA PHE A 82 -1.47 -10.73 9.84
C PHE A 82 -0.35 -11.77 9.92
N LYS A 83 0.11 -12.08 11.14
CA LYS A 83 1.01 -13.21 11.39
C LYS A 83 0.18 -14.49 11.49
N LYS A 84 0.22 -15.30 10.43
CA LYS A 84 -0.23 -16.69 10.50
C LYS A 84 0.75 -17.44 11.42
N ARG A 85 0.26 -17.94 12.56
CA ARG A 85 0.96 -18.95 13.37
C ARG A 85 0.95 -20.29 12.65
#